data_AF-A0AA88LBW7-F1
#
_entry.id   AF-A0AA88LBW7-F1
#
_cell.length_a   1.000
_cell.length_b   1.000
_cell.length_c   1.000
_cell.angle_alpha   90.00
_cell.angle_beta   90.00
_cell.angle_gamma   90.00
#
_symmetry.space_group_name_H-M   'P 1'
#
loop_
_entity.id
_entity.type
_entity.pdbx_description
1 polymer ?
#
loop_
_entity_poly.entity_id
_entity_poly.type
_entity_poly.pdbx_seq_one_letter_code
_entity_poly.pdbx_strand_id
1 'polypeptide(L)'
;MIHKKDIEHDPEKNTILLCAPTDKKKTKKFAEALNRLRTGDHTEKDIQRFQTSQVAKAPLTIQHLFMSNTLVDKFNAVVHQNLTTEKKHTAKDSVKGDVVQSVKQYLLEKAKHLPISETRGLPFDLRLTVLERVELAVNIEVIDHLANGSGRTVQALSDNINWILFNDKNAGKITRNNFKSRFPNELLRDWTPIFRTVRMFRITKKEGTEIERFQFPLRLSSAKTLHKVQGDTLEEVAIDLTGSRAFPHIHYVSLIRAKSLQGLKIVQLNKEKILVSPDLQEEMKRLRQMQTKNYGNAIKRAKFDDWKRFYAEQASVDPLKTIHKVYSSKPPSVLSIHMQKSDGSQTSSYAEGGEELLKKWFQ
;
A
#
# COMPACT_ATOMS: atom_id res chain seq x y z
N MET A 1 13.10 -9.21 43.28
CA MET A 1 13.61 -10.19 42.31
C MET A 1 12.44 -11.05 41.85
N ILE A 2 11.92 -10.79 40.65
CA ILE A 2 10.87 -11.61 40.05
C ILE A 2 11.59 -12.72 39.29
N HIS A 3 11.26 -13.98 39.59
CA HIS A 3 11.92 -15.14 39.02
C HIS A 3 11.68 -15.23 37.51
N LYS A 4 12.72 -15.64 36.78
CA LYS A 4 12.78 -15.86 35.32
C LYS A 4 11.82 -16.96 34.79
N LYS A 5 10.84 -17.41 35.56
CA LYS A 5 9.88 -18.47 35.20
C LYS A 5 8.47 -17.97 34.82
N ASP A 6 8.19 -16.67 34.96
CA ASP A 6 6.84 -16.12 34.69
C ASP A 6 6.72 -15.37 33.35
N ILE A 7 7.68 -15.54 32.43
CA ILE A 7 7.54 -15.08 31.05
C ILE A 7 7.42 -16.31 30.16
N GLU A 8 6.26 -16.98 30.21
CA GLU A 8 5.80 -17.76 29.06
C GLU A 8 5.54 -16.77 27.91
N HIS A 9 6.45 -16.76 26.95
CA HIS A 9 6.23 -16.11 25.67
C HIS A 9 5.15 -16.90 24.93
N ASP A 10 3.90 -16.49 25.08
CA ASP A 10 2.76 -17.05 24.38
C ASP A 10 2.59 -16.32 23.03
N PRO A 11 3.00 -16.94 21.89
CA PRO A 11 2.88 -16.33 20.57
C PRO A 11 1.41 -16.12 20.14
N GLU A 12 0.44 -16.70 20.85
CA GLU A 12 -0.99 -16.58 20.52
C GLU A 12 -1.61 -15.23 20.90
N LYS A 13 -0.95 -14.42 21.73
CA LYS A 13 -1.53 -13.16 22.27
C LYS A 13 -1.38 -11.93 21.38
N ASN A 14 -0.63 -12.00 20.27
CA ASN A 14 -0.30 -10.81 19.47
C ASN A 14 -1.02 -10.70 18.11
N THR A 15 -1.96 -11.60 17.76
CA THR A 15 -2.66 -11.51 16.47
C THR A 15 -4.02 -10.83 16.61
N ILE A 16 -4.10 -9.56 16.23
CA ILE A 16 -5.38 -8.85 16.09
C ILE A 16 -5.86 -8.99 14.64
N LEU A 17 -6.93 -9.78 14.44
CA LEU A 17 -7.72 -9.70 13.21
C LEU A 17 -8.43 -8.35 13.19
N LEU A 18 -7.89 -7.40 12.42
CA LEU A 18 -8.69 -6.26 11.99
C LEU A 18 -9.78 -6.82 11.06
N CYS A 19 -11.02 -6.92 11.55
CA CYS A 19 -12.17 -7.07 10.68
C CYS A 19 -12.04 -5.96 9.64
N ALA A 20 -11.82 -6.33 8.37
CA ALA A 20 -11.53 -5.39 7.30
C ALA A 20 -12.44 -4.18 7.48
N PRO A 21 -11.92 -2.98 7.81
CA PRO A 21 -12.76 -1.82 7.83
C PRO A 21 -13.40 -1.82 6.45
N THR A 22 -14.73 -1.84 6.41
CA THR A 22 -15.42 -1.39 5.21
C THR A 22 -14.82 -0.01 5.01
N ASP A 23 -13.90 0.11 4.05
CA ASP A 23 -13.35 1.39 3.68
C ASP A 23 -14.59 2.24 3.49
N LYS A 24 -14.79 3.26 4.35
CA LYS A 24 -16.07 4.00 4.42
C LYS A 24 -16.43 4.62 3.06
N LYS A 25 -15.47 4.64 2.14
CA LYS A 25 -15.55 5.08 0.75
C LYS A 25 -16.15 4.04 -0.21
N LYS A 26 -16.14 2.75 0.13
CA LYS A 26 -16.73 1.67 -0.68
C LYS A 26 -18.21 1.52 -0.35
N THR A 27 -19.03 1.36 -1.39
CA THR A 27 -20.45 0.99 -1.18
C THR A 27 -20.53 -0.34 -0.43
N LYS A 28 -21.45 -0.44 0.53
CA LYS A 28 -21.63 -1.63 1.38
C LYS A 28 -21.69 -2.93 0.57
N LYS A 29 -22.49 -2.94 -0.51
CA LYS A 29 -22.65 -4.10 -1.39
C LYS A 29 -21.36 -4.53 -2.09
N PHE A 30 -20.51 -3.57 -2.50
CA PHE A 30 -19.23 -3.87 -3.14
C PHE A 30 -18.21 -4.44 -2.13
N ALA A 31 -18.12 -3.82 -0.95
CA ALA A 31 -17.23 -4.31 0.11
C ALA A 31 -17.62 -5.72 0.60
N GLU A 32 -18.91 -6.00 0.75
CA GLU A 32 -19.41 -7.33 1.09
C GLU A 32 -19.06 -8.39 0.03
N ALA A 33 -19.23 -8.06 -1.26
CA ALA A 33 -18.85 -8.95 -2.35
C ALA A 33 -17.34 -9.24 -2.36
N LEU A 34 -16.50 -8.22 -2.16
CA LEU A 34 -15.05 -8.37 -2.03
C LEU A 34 -14.66 -9.24 -0.82
N ASN A 35 -15.35 -9.08 0.32
CA ASN A 35 -15.08 -9.85 1.52
C ASN A 35 -15.41 -11.34 1.35
N ARG A 36 -16.48 -11.67 0.62
CA ARG A 36 -16.80 -13.05 0.24
C ARG A 36 -15.82 -13.60 -0.79
N LEU A 37 -15.42 -12.79 -1.78
CA LEU A 37 -14.39 -13.16 -2.75
C LEU A 37 -13.06 -13.52 -2.06
N ARG A 38 -12.69 -12.79 -1.00
CA ARG A 38 -11.48 -13.02 -0.21
C ARG A 38 -11.39 -14.42 0.38
N THR A 39 -12.52 -14.93 0.91
CA THR A 39 -12.58 -16.21 1.63
C THR A 39 -13.05 -17.37 0.76
N GLY A 40 -13.49 -17.10 -0.46
CA GLY A 40 -14.03 -18.12 -1.37
C GLY A 40 -15.54 -18.33 -1.23
N ASP A 41 -16.21 -17.58 -0.36
CA ASP A 41 -17.65 -17.68 -0.09
C ASP A 41 -18.50 -16.83 -1.05
N HIS A 42 -17.98 -16.51 -2.23
CA HIS A 42 -18.65 -15.64 -3.19
C HIS A 42 -19.81 -16.36 -3.87
N THR A 43 -20.92 -15.64 -4.07
CA THR A 43 -22.09 -16.15 -4.75
C THR A 43 -22.05 -15.81 -6.24
N GLU A 44 -22.88 -16.48 -7.05
CA GLU A 44 -23.05 -16.12 -8.47
C GLU A 44 -23.46 -14.65 -8.64
N LYS A 45 -24.27 -14.11 -7.71
CA LYS A 45 -24.64 -12.68 -7.68
C LYS A 45 -23.44 -11.76 -7.44
N ASP A 46 -22.44 -12.21 -6.69
CA ASP A 46 -21.20 -11.45 -6.49
C ASP A 46 -20.36 -11.43 -7.77
N ILE A 47 -20.26 -12.57 -8.47
CA ILE A 47 -19.56 -12.65 -9.76
C ILE A 47 -20.26 -11.78 -10.80
N GLN A 48 -21.58 -11.89 -10.93
CA GLN A 48 -22.38 -11.03 -11.81
C GLN A 48 -22.16 -9.54 -11.52
N ARG A 49 -22.02 -9.16 -10.24
CA ARG A 49 -21.70 -7.78 -9.86
C ARG A 49 -20.34 -7.34 -10.39
N PHE A 50 -19.31 -8.18 -10.34
CA PHE A 50 -18.01 -7.83 -10.94
C PHE A 50 -18.07 -7.85 -12.47
N GLN A 51 -18.88 -8.72 -13.07
CA GLN A 51 -19.10 -8.77 -14.51
C GLN A 51 -19.70 -7.47 -15.06
N THR A 52 -20.51 -6.72 -14.29
CA THR A 52 -20.99 -5.40 -14.74
C THR A 52 -19.88 -4.37 -14.93
N SER A 53 -18.68 -4.64 -14.41
CA SER A 53 -17.49 -3.79 -14.56
C SER A 53 -16.57 -4.26 -15.69
N GLN A 54 -16.94 -5.33 -16.42
CA GLN A 54 -16.15 -5.80 -17.55
C GLN A 54 -16.22 -4.83 -18.72
N VAL A 55 -15.09 -4.65 -19.39
CA VAL A 55 -14.97 -3.85 -20.61
C VAL A 55 -14.11 -4.59 -21.62
N ALA A 56 -14.42 -4.42 -22.91
CA ALA A 56 -13.58 -4.94 -23.99
C ALA A 56 -12.22 -4.20 -24.06
N LYS A 57 -12.23 -2.89 -23.82
CA LYS A 57 -11.05 -2.04 -23.77
C LYS A 57 -11.26 -0.94 -22.73
N ALA A 58 -10.27 -0.74 -21.86
CA ALA A 58 -10.29 0.34 -20.88
C ALA A 58 -9.63 1.63 -21.43
N PRO A 59 -10.02 2.82 -20.95
CA PRO A 59 -9.43 4.09 -21.40
C PRO A 59 -7.95 4.20 -21.04
N LEU A 60 -7.08 4.57 -21.98
CA LEU A 60 -5.62 4.68 -21.75
C LEU A 60 -5.22 5.69 -20.66
N THR A 61 -6.13 6.60 -20.30
CA THR A 61 -5.92 7.67 -19.33
C THR A 61 -5.93 7.21 -17.87
N ILE A 62 -6.47 6.02 -17.58
CA ILE A 62 -6.53 5.47 -16.22
C ILE A 62 -5.39 4.50 -15.94
N GLN A 63 -5.11 4.28 -14.64
CA GLN A 63 -4.09 3.33 -14.20
C GLN A 63 -4.47 1.90 -14.64
N HIS A 64 -3.55 1.20 -15.30
CA HIS A 64 -3.71 -0.21 -15.68
C HIS A 64 -2.89 -1.13 -14.79
N LEU A 65 -3.48 -2.25 -14.39
CA LEU A 65 -2.82 -3.28 -13.60
C LEU A 65 -2.72 -4.58 -14.40
N PHE A 66 -1.52 -5.15 -14.45
CA PHE A 66 -1.22 -6.39 -15.18
C PHE A 66 -0.54 -7.42 -14.29
N MET A 67 -0.53 -8.69 -14.71
CA MET A 67 0.16 -9.76 -13.98
C MET A 67 1.68 -9.78 -14.17
N SER A 68 2.22 -9.26 -15.28
CA SER A 68 3.66 -9.36 -15.59
C SER A 68 4.28 -8.01 -15.97
N ASN A 69 5.58 -7.85 -15.69
CA ASN A 69 6.32 -6.64 -16.09
C ASN A 69 6.34 -6.48 -17.62
N THR A 70 6.41 -7.57 -18.39
CA THR A 70 6.38 -7.50 -19.86
C THR A 70 5.10 -6.85 -20.39
N LEU A 71 3.94 -7.13 -19.80
CA LEU A 71 2.68 -6.47 -20.19
C LEU A 71 2.67 -5.00 -19.75
N VAL A 72 3.21 -4.71 -18.57
CA VAL A 72 3.38 -3.33 -18.07
C VAL A 72 4.24 -2.50 -19.03
N ASP A 73 5.40 -3.02 -19.43
CA ASP A 73 6.33 -2.31 -20.30
C ASP A 73 5.73 -2.07 -21.68
N LYS A 74 5.05 -3.08 -22.25
CA LYS A 74 4.32 -2.95 -23.51
C LYS A 74 3.23 -1.87 -23.43
N PHE A 75 2.42 -1.88 -22.37
CA PHE A 75 1.34 -0.91 -22.22
C PHE A 75 1.88 0.51 -22.00
N ASN A 76 2.89 0.68 -21.16
CA ASN A 76 3.55 1.96 -20.95
C ASN A 76 4.12 2.51 -22.28
N ALA A 77 4.78 1.67 -23.08
CA ALA A 77 5.29 2.08 -24.39
C ALA A 77 4.16 2.53 -25.34
N VAL A 78 3.02 1.83 -25.35
CA VAL A 78 1.85 2.23 -26.15
C VAL A 78 1.32 3.59 -25.69
N VAL A 79 1.14 3.81 -24.38
CA VAL A 79 0.65 5.10 -23.88
C VAL A 79 1.63 6.22 -24.24
N HIS A 80 2.93 5.99 -24.06
CA HIS A 80 3.99 6.93 -24.39
C HIS A 80 3.96 7.36 -25.87
N GLN A 81 3.84 6.39 -26.78
CA GLN A 81 3.81 6.64 -28.24
C GLN A 81 2.57 7.41 -28.70
N ASN A 82 1.47 7.37 -27.93
CA ASN A 82 0.25 8.11 -28.26
C ASN A 82 0.29 9.59 -27.80
N LEU A 83 1.36 10.01 -27.12
CA LEU A 83 1.55 11.37 -26.63
C LEU A 83 2.66 12.07 -27.41
N THR A 84 2.51 13.38 -27.66
CA THR A 84 3.34 14.10 -28.65
C THR A 84 4.39 15.03 -28.05
N THR A 85 4.43 15.18 -26.72
CA THR A 85 5.27 16.16 -26.01
C THR A 85 6.46 15.51 -25.31
N GLU A 86 7.18 14.64 -26.02
CA GLU A 86 8.31 13.89 -25.46
C GLU A 86 9.47 14.82 -25.07
N LYS A 87 10.03 14.58 -23.88
CA LYS A 87 11.32 15.11 -23.45
C LYS A 87 12.21 13.98 -22.94
N LYS A 88 13.42 13.90 -23.51
CA LYS A 88 14.48 12.98 -23.07
C LYS A 88 15.38 13.63 -22.02
N HIS A 89 15.62 12.92 -20.93
CA HIS A 89 16.60 13.25 -19.90
C HIS A 89 17.64 12.14 -19.81
N THR A 90 18.87 12.43 -20.22
CA THR A 90 20.01 11.54 -20.00
C THR A 90 20.68 11.85 -18.67
N ALA A 91 21.04 10.80 -17.94
CA ALA A 91 21.70 10.87 -16.66
C ALA A 91 23.15 11.35 -16.82
N LYS A 92 23.68 11.99 -15.77
CA LYS A 92 25.11 12.26 -15.66
C LYS A 92 25.69 11.33 -14.62
N ASP A 93 26.63 10.48 -15.05
CA ASP A 93 27.31 9.52 -14.17
C ASP A 93 28.74 10.00 -13.90
N SER A 94 29.20 9.84 -12.66
CA SER A 94 30.59 10.08 -12.26
C SER A 94 31.11 8.90 -11.44
N VAL A 95 32.42 8.65 -11.46
CA VAL A 95 33.05 7.59 -10.64
C VAL A 95 33.65 8.23 -9.39
N LYS A 96 33.24 7.75 -8.21
CA LYS A 96 33.88 8.05 -6.92
C LYS A 96 34.88 6.95 -6.60
N GLY A 97 36.06 7.34 -6.13
CA GLY A 97 37.17 6.44 -5.82
C GLY A 97 38.39 6.68 -6.70
N ASP A 98 39.53 6.23 -6.21
CA ASP A 98 40.80 6.36 -6.93
C ASP A 98 40.99 5.16 -7.88
N VAL A 99 40.69 5.40 -9.14
CA VAL A 99 40.83 4.43 -10.23
C VAL A 99 41.41 5.10 -11.45
N VAL A 100 42.23 4.35 -12.20
CA VAL A 100 42.84 4.82 -13.46
C VAL A 100 41.77 5.16 -14.50
N GLN A 101 42.10 6.08 -15.43
CA GLN A 101 41.15 6.65 -16.38
C GLN A 101 40.48 5.61 -17.30
N SER A 102 41.21 4.58 -17.72
CA SER A 102 40.66 3.48 -18.54
C SER A 102 39.58 2.69 -17.80
N VAL A 103 39.78 2.44 -16.50
CA VAL A 103 38.79 1.78 -15.65
C VAL A 103 37.58 2.68 -15.43
N LYS A 104 37.79 4.00 -15.21
CA LYS A 104 36.68 4.97 -15.13
C LYS A 104 35.80 4.93 -16.37
N GLN A 105 36.39 4.98 -17.56
CA GLN A 105 35.65 4.93 -18.83
C GLN A 105 34.88 3.61 -18.98
N TYR A 106 35.52 2.48 -18.69
CA TYR A 106 34.85 1.18 -18.71
C TYR A 106 33.64 1.11 -17.77
N LEU A 107 33.79 1.60 -16.53
CA LEU A 107 32.72 1.59 -15.53
C LEU A 107 31.57 2.51 -15.92
N LEU A 108 31.86 3.72 -16.42
CA LEU A 108 30.85 4.66 -16.90
C LEU A 108 30.08 4.09 -18.10
N GLU A 109 30.76 3.43 -19.04
CA GLU A 109 30.09 2.79 -20.17
C GLU A 109 29.17 1.67 -19.71
N LYS A 110 29.68 0.80 -18.83
CA LYS A 110 28.88 -0.28 -18.25
C LYS A 110 27.65 0.23 -17.49
N ALA A 111 27.79 1.34 -16.76
CA ALA A 111 26.69 1.94 -15.98
C ALA A 111 25.47 2.30 -16.84
N LYS A 112 25.67 2.71 -18.10
CA LYS A 112 24.58 3.12 -19.01
C LYS A 112 23.57 2.02 -19.28
N HIS A 113 24.03 0.77 -19.27
CA HIS A 113 23.27 -0.41 -19.66
C HIS A 113 22.75 -1.24 -18.46
N LEU A 114 23.04 -0.81 -17.23
CA LEU A 114 22.56 -1.52 -16.05
C LEU A 114 21.04 -1.39 -15.91
N PRO A 115 20.36 -2.46 -15.46
CA PRO A 115 18.94 -2.40 -15.17
C PRO A 115 18.66 -1.46 -14.00
N ILE A 116 17.49 -0.83 -14.01
CA ILE A 116 17.10 0.18 -13.00
C ILE A 116 17.18 -0.35 -11.56
N SER A 117 16.98 -1.66 -11.37
CA SER A 117 17.11 -2.34 -10.08
C SER A 117 18.53 -2.27 -9.50
N GLU A 118 19.55 -2.23 -10.35
CA GLU A 118 20.96 -2.16 -9.97
C GLU A 118 21.47 -0.72 -9.83
N THR A 119 20.71 0.26 -10.36
CA THR A 119 21.08 1.69 -10.34
C THR A 119 20.30 2.45 -9.27
N ARG A 120 19.83 1.73 -8.24
CA ARG A 120 19.08 2.27 -7.09
C ARG A 120 17.86 3.10 -7.51
N GLY A 121 17.19 2.66 -8.58
CA GLY A 121 15.94 3.25 -9.06
C GLY A 121 16.10 4.39 -10.07
N LEU A 122 17.32 4.84 -10.39
CA LEU A 122 17.53 5.92 -11.35
C LEU A 122 17.87 5.38 -12.75
N PRO A 123 17.00 5.60 -13.77
CA PRO A 123 17.30 5.20 -15.15
C PRO A 123 18.46 6.01 -15.74
N PHE A 124 19.19 5.44 -16.70
CA PHE A 124 20.19 6.24 -17.44
C PHE A 124 19.50 7.19 -18.42
N ASP A 125 18.65 6.65 -19.30
CA ASP A 125 17.79 7.41 -20.19
C ASP A 125 16.35 7.39 -19.67
N LEU A 126 15.79 8.58 -19.42
CA LEU A 126 14.40 8.78 -19.01
C LEU A 126 13.69 9.58 -20.09
N ARG A 127 12.59 9.05 -20.64
CA ARG A 127 11.72 9.75 -21.58
C ARG A 127 10.38 9.99 -20.89
N LEU A 128 9.91 11.23 -20.92
CA LEU A 128 8.64 11.65 -20.33
C LEU A 128 7.82 12.39 -21.38
N THR A 129 6.51 12.26 -21.31
CA THR A 129 5.58 13.09 -22.11
C THR A 129 4.58 13.79 -21.18
N VAL A 130 4.09 14.97 -21.56
CA VAL A 130 3.03 15.65 -20.79
C VAL A 130 1.74 14.83 -20.88
N LEU A 131 0.96 14.82 -19.80
CA LEU A 131 -0.26 14.01 -19.58
C LEU A 131 -0.01 12.52 -19.33
N GLU A 132 1.22 12.04 -19.41
CA GLU A 132 1.55 10.66 -19.09
C GLU A 132 1.58 10.41 -17.58
N ARG A 133 1.22 9.19 -17.18
CA ARG A 133 1.30 8.79 -15.78
C ARG A 133 2.71 8.41 -15.39
N VAL A 134 3.18 8.99 -14.28
CA VAL A 134 4.50 8.75 -13.71
C VAL A 134 4.41 8.56 -12.21
N GLU A 135 5.42 7.90 -11.65
CA GLU A 135 5.62 7.79 -10.22
C GLU A 135 7.08 8.05 -9.84
N LEU A 136 7.28 8.41 -8.57
CA LEU A 136 8.60 8.48 -7.98
C LEU A 136 9.21 7.08 -7.90
N ALA A 137 10.41 6.90 -8.43
CA ALA A 137 11.14 5.64 -8.38
C ALA A 137 11.90 5.44 -7.05
N VAL A 138 12.05 6.52 -6.26
CA VAL A 138 12.75 6.53 -4.98
C VAL A 138 12.04 7.47 -4.01
N ASN A 139 12.30 7.30 -2.71
CA ASN A 139 11.89 8.28 -1.71
C ASN A 139 12.68 9.57 -1.90
N ILE A 140 11.96 10.70 -1.97
CA ILE A 140 12.54 12.04 -1.98
C ILE A 140 12.40 12.63 -0.57
N GLU A 141 11.15 12.78 -0.12
CA GLU A 141 10.82 13.36 1.18
C GLU A 141 9.54 12.72 1.71
N VAL A 142 9.68 11.74 2.60
CA VAL A 142 8.54 10.92 3.06
C VAL A 142 7.57 11.75 3.90
N ILE A 143 8.07 12.71 4.69
CA ILE A 143 7.22 13.61 5.49
C ILE A 143 6.36 14.54 4.63
N ASP A 144 6.78 14.81 3.38
CA ASP A 144 6.02 15.59 2.39
C ASP A 144 5.24 14.68 1.43
N HIS A 145 5.08 13.40 1.82
CA HIS A 145 4.39 12.36 1.05
C HIS A 145 4.99 12.12 -0.36
N LEU A 146 6.26 12.49 -0.56
CA LEU A 146 7.04 12.25 -1.78
C LEU A 146 7.84 10.95 -1.65
N ALA A 147 7.12 9.84 -1.56
CA ALA A 147 7.67 8.49 -1.41
C ALA A 147 7.70 7.72 -2.74
N ASN A 148 8.51 6.67 -2.81
CA ASN A 148 8.53 5.73 -3.94
C ASN A 148 7.13 5.18 -4.21
N GLY A 149 6.72 5.20 -5.48
CA GLY A 149 5.39 4.79 -5.94
C GLY A 149 4.35 5.91 -5.97
N SER A 150 4.63 7.06 -5.33
CA SER A 150 3.74 8.22 -5.38
C SER A 150 3.87 8.98 -6.70
N GLY A 151 2.76 9.46 -7.24
CA GLY A 151 2.72 10.22 -8.48
C GLY A 151 1.36 10.08 -9.17
N ARG A 152 1.15 10.85 -10.23
CA ARG A 152 -0.04 10.68 -11.07
C ARG A 152 0.20 11.06 -12.51
N THR A 153 0.53 12.31 -12.80
CA THR A 153 0.55 12.82 -14.17
C THR A 153 1.59 13.92 -14.34
N VAL A 154 2.36 13.85 -15.42
CA VAL A 154 3.24 14.94 -15.85
C VAL A 154 2.41 16.11 -16.36
N GLN A 155 2.65 17.30 -15.83
CA GLN A 155 1.92 18.52 -16.21
C GLN A 155 2.77 19.46 -17.05
N ALA A 156 4.07 19.53 -16.77
CA ALA A 156 5.03 20.30 -17.56
C ALA A 156 6.42 19.67 -17.45
N LEU A 157 7.23 19.87 -18.50
CA LEU A 157 8.58 19.32 -18.63
C LEU A 157 9.58 20.44 -18.92
N SER A 158 10.74 20.40 -18.25
CA SER A 158 11.88 21.28 -18.54
C SER A 158 13.19 20.57 -18.25
N ASP A 159 14.34 21.16 -18.61
CA ASP A 159 15.63 20.46 -18.47
C ASP A 159 16.02 20.20 -17.00
N ASN A 160 15.58 21.08 -16.11
CA ASN A 160 15.98 21.10 -14.70
C ASN A 160 14.86 20.73 -13.74
N ILE A 161 13.59 20.90 -14.15
CA ILE A 161 12.42 20.72 -13.31
C ILE A 161 11.30 20.07 -14.12
N ASN A 162 10.66 19.05 -13.56
CA ASN A 162 9.45 18.47 -14.12
C ASN A 162 8.31 18.63 -13.10
N TRP A 163 7.14 19.08 -13.56
CA TRP A 163 6.00 19.37 -12.70
C TRP A 163 5.05 18.19 -12.72
N ILE A 164 4.85 17.59 -11.55
CA ILE A 164 4.05 16.39 -11.40
C ILE A 164 2.83 16.70 -10.53
N LEU A 165 1.65 16.33 -11.03
CA LEU A 165 0.44 16.26 -10.22
C LEU A 165 0.42 14.90 -9.51
N PHE A 166 0.12 14.90 -8.21
CA PHE A 166 0.07 13.69 -7.38
C PHE A 166 -1.38 13.26 -7.10
N ASN A 167 -1.59 11.97 -6.80
CA ASN A 167 -2.90 11.48 -6.36
C ASN A 167 -3.28 12.04 -4.99
N ASP A 168 -2.32 12.09 -4.07
CA ASP A 168 -2.48 12.74 -2.77
C ASP A 168 -2.29 14.26 -2.92
N LYS A 169 -3.32 15.03 -2.56
CA LYS A 169 -3.28 16.50 -2.60
C LYS A 169 -2.25 17.09 -1.62
N ASN A 170 -1.92 16.36 -0.56
CA ASN A 170 -0.92 16.79 0.40
C ASN A 170 0.51 16.50 -0.06
N ALA A 171 0.71 15.63 -1.06
CA ALA A 171 2.04 15.29 -1.55
C ALA A 171 2.71 16.50 -2.20
N GLY A 172 3.90 16.84 -1.72
CA GLY A 172 4.69 17.97 -2.18
C GLY A 172 4.23 19.32 -1.64
N LYS A 173 3.36 19.38 -0.63
CA LYS A 173 2.84 20.65 -0.09
C LYS A 173 3.94 21.50 0.52
N ILE A 174 4.85 20.88 1.29
CA ILE A 174 6.01 21.57 1.87
C ILE A 174 6.92 22.04 0.74
N THR A 175 7.20 21.17 -0.24
CA THR A 175 7.99 21.49 -1.42
C THR A 175 7.41 22.69 -2.17
N ARG A 176 6.11 22.68 -2.51
CA ARG A 176 5.45 23.80 -3.22
C ARG A 176 5.55 25.11 -2.44
N ASN A 177 5.41 25.07 -1.11
CA ASN A 177 5.57 26.25 -0.27
C ASN A 177 7.00 26.80 -0.29
N ASN A 178 8.01 25.94 -0.17
CA ASN A 178 9.42 26.33 -0.19
C ASN A 178 9.84 26.99 -1.51
N PHE A 179 9.21 26.60 -2.62
CA PHE A 179 9.50 27.13 -3.94
C PHE A 179 8.49 28.18 -4.43
N LYS A 180 7.55 28.63 -3.59
CA LYS A 180 6.47 29.55 -3.97
C LYS A 180 6.98 30.87 -4.54
N SER A 181 8.05 31.43 -3.98
CA SER A 181 8.66 32.67 -4.48
C SER A 181 9.30 32.51 -5.87
N ARG A 182 9.81 31.31 -6.17
CA ARG A 182 10.44 30.97 -7.45
C ARG A 182 9.41 30.66 -8.55
N PHE A 183 8.21 30.24 -8.17
CA PHE A 183 7.13 29.87 -9.08
C PHE A 183 5.81 30.54 -8.68
N PRO A 184 5.67 31.87 -8.89
CA PRO A 184 4.51 32.63 -8.42
C PRO A 184 3.22 32.32 -9.20
N ASN A 185 3.29 31.57 -10.31
CA ASN A 185 2.15 31.27 -11.15
C ASN A 185 1.12 30.40 -10.40
N GLU A 186 -0.09 30.94 -10.26
CA GLU A 186 -1.19 30.31 -9.55
C GLU A 186 -1.65 28.98 -10.16
N LEU A 187 -1.39 28.75 -11.46
CA LEU A 187 -1.66 27.49 -12.16
C LEU A 187 -0.81 26.32 -11.63
N LEU A 188 0.30 26.60 -10.92
CA LEU A 188 1.22 25.60 -10.37
C LEU A 188 0.87 25.20 -8.92
N ARG A 189 -0.22 25.73 -8.34
CA ARG A 189 -0.54 25.52 -6.91
C ARG A 189 -0.70 24.04 -6.51
N ASP A 190 -1.08 23.19 -7.46
CA ASP A 190 -1.26 21.74 -7.22
C ASP A 190 -0.16 20.88 -7.86
N TRP A 191 0.78 21.49 -8.58
CA TRP A 191 1.83 20.76 -9.29
C TRP A 191 3.13 20.84 -8.51
N THR A 192 3.67 19.69 -8.13
CA THR A 192 4.90 19.63 -7.34
C THR A 192 6.11 19.63 -8.29
N PRO A 193 7.08 20.54 -8.11
CA PRO A 193 8.32 20.51 -8.88
C PRO A 193 9.18 19.33 -8.42
N ILE A 194 9.57 18.49 -9.37
CA ILE A 194 10.50 17.37 -9.15
C ILE A 194 11.83 17.70 -9.80
N PHE A 195 12.89 17.57 -9.00
CA PHE A 195 14.27 17.85 -9.38
C PHE A 195 15.05 16.55 -9.59
N ARG A 196 16.19 16.65 -10.25
CA ARG A 196 17.15 15.54 -10.31
C ARG A 196 17.71 15.26 -8.91
N THR A 197 17.90 13.98 -8.61
CA THR A 197 18.56 13.51 -7.39
C THR A 197 19.82 12.74 -7.75
N VAL A 198 20.69 12.59 -6.76
CA VAL A 198 21.87 11.74 -6.84
C VAL A 198 21.60 10.39 -6.18
N ARG A 199 22.07 9.30 -6.78
CA ARG A 199 22.19 7.99 -6.13
C ARG A 199 23.54 7.37 -6.42
N MET A 200 24.09 6.67 -5.43
CA MET A 200 25.34 5.95 -5.54
C MET A 200 25.08 4.44 -5.61
N PHE A 201 25.77 3.75 -6.52
CA PHE A 201 25.69 2.30 -6.67
C PHE A 201 27.03 1.71 -7.12
N ARG A 202 27.21 0.40 -6.90
CA ARG A 202 28.45 -0.31 -7.23
C ARG A 202 28.22 -1.22 -8.43
N ILE A 203 29.19 -1.26 -9.33
CA ILE A 203 29.22 -2.20 -10.46
C ILE A 203 30.09 -3.42 -10.13
N THR A 204 31.12 -3.22 -9.30
CA THR A 204 32.09 -4.24 -8.90
C THR A 204 31.93 -4.57 -7.42
N LYS A 205 32.31 -5.79 -7.03
CA LYS A 205 32.37 -6.21 -5.62
C LYS A 205 33.53 -5.57 -4.86
N LYS A 206 34.53 -5.01 -5.56
CA LYS A 206 35.68 -4.34 -4.95
C LYS A 206 35.23 -3.10 -4.20
N GLU A 207 35.64 -2.99 -2.94
CA GLU A 207 35.37 -1.83 -2.09
C GLU A 207 36.13 -0.59 -2.59
N GLY A 208 35.53 0.60 -2.38
CA GLY A 208 36.16 1.88 -2.69
C GLY A 208 35.89 2.46 -4.08
N THR A 209 35.04 1.85 -4.92
CA THR A 209 34.62 2.42 -6.21
C THR A 209 33.10 2.41 -6.35
N GLU A 210 32.50 3.59 -6.52
CA GLU A 210 31.06 3.77 -6.70
C GLU A 210 30.75 4.65 -7.91
N ILE A 211 29.61 4.41 -8.54
CA ILE A 211 29.04 5.28 -9.56
C ILE A 211 28.03 6.19 -8.89
N GLU A 212 28.21 7.49 -9.08
CA GLU A 212 27.26 8.53 -8.72
C GLU A 212 26.43 8.87 -9.96
N ARG A 213 25.12 8.62 -9.92
CA ARG A 213 24.18 8.97 -11.00
C ARG A 213 23.31 10.15 -10.61
N PHE A 214 23.26 11.16 -11.47
CA PHE A 214 22.42 12.35 -11.36
C PHE A 214 21.28 12.35 -12.39
N GLN A 215 20.06 12.08 -11.94
CA GLN A 215 18.87 11.93 -12.79
C GLN A 215 17.57 12.24 -12.03
N PHE A 216 16.49 12.55 -12.76
CA PHE A 216 15.15 12.64 -12.17
C PHE A 216 14.70 11.29 -11.56
N PRO A 217 14.14 11.29 -10.34
CA PRO A 217 13.65 10.10 -9.67
C PRO A 217 12.28 9.65 -10.18
N LEU A 218 12.06 9.61 -11.49
CA LEU A 218 10.75 9.32 -12.10
C LEU A 218 10.81 8.06 -12.97
N ARG A 219 9.67 7.37 -13.07
CA ARG A 219 9.44 6.30 -14.06
C ARG A 219 8.00 6.32 -14.57
N LEU A 220 7.80 5.78 -15.77
CA LEU A 220 6.47 5.61 -16.35
C LEU A 220 5.62 4.67 -15.48
N SER A 221 4.35 5.02 -15.29
CA SER A 221 3.44 4.30 -14.40
C SER A 221 2.00 4.29 -14.90
N SER A 222 1.78 4.41 -16.21
CA SER A 222 0.46 4.20 -16.82
C SER A 222 -0.05 2.77 -16.56
N ALA A 223 0.88 1.82 -16.57
CA ALA A 223 0.70 0.45 -16.11
C ALA A 223 1.59 0.12 -14.91
N LYS A 224 1.10 -0.76 -14.04
CA LYS A 224 1.84 -1.37 -12.92
C LYS A 224 1.54 -2.86 -12.83
N THR A 225 2.43 -3.63 -12.22
CA THR A 225 2.10 -5.01 -11.89
C THR A 225 1.17 -5.05 -10.69
N LEU A 226 0.29 -6.04 -10.63
CA LEU A 226 -0.66 -6.23 -9.53
C LEU A 226 0.02 -6.29 -8.15
N HIS A 227 1.25 -6.82 -8.11
CA HIS A 227 2.07 -6.88 -6.89
C HIS A 227 2.60 -5.52 -6.43
N LYS A 228 2.82 -4.56 -7.35
CA LYS A 228 3.41 -3.24 -7.04
C LYS A 228 2.39 -2.21 -6.52
N VAL A 229 1.09 -2.51 -6.58
CA VAL A 229 0.01 -1.58 -6.19
C VAL A 229 -0.45 -1.85 -4.75
N GLN A 230 0.37 -2.51 -3.94
CA GLN A 230 0.04 -2.86 -2.57
C GLN A 230 -0.03 -1.62 -1.66
N GLY A 231 -1.26 -1.26 -1.28
CA GLY A 231 -1.56 -0.13 -0.39
C GLY A 231 -2.29 1.02 -1.10
N ASP A 232 -2.25 1.06 -2.42
CA ASP A 232 -2.94 2.09 -3.21
C ASP A 232 -4.44 1.79 -3.29
N THR A 233 -5.25 2.84 -3.08
CA THR A 233 -6.68 2.81 -3.36
C THR A 233 -7.00 3.85 -4.43
N LEU A 234 -7.43 3.38 -5.60
CA LEU A 234 -7.59 4.16 -6.82
C LEU A 234 -9.07 4.51 -7.04
N GLU A 235 -9.34 5.75 -7.45
CA GLU A 235 -10.69 6.18 -7.84
C GLU A 235 -11.15 5.42 -9.07
N GLU A 236 -10.29 5.32 -10.09
CA GLU A 236 -10.51 4.55 -11.30
C GLU A 236 -9.30 3.67 -11.61
N VAL A 237 -9.55 2.42 -12.01
CA VAL A 237 -8.50 1.45 -12.33
C VAL A 237 -8.98 0.44 -13.36
N ALA A 238 -8.12 0.16 -14.34
CA ALA A 238 -8.26 -0.95 -15.26
C ALA A 238 -7.45 -2.14 -14.73
N ILE A 239 -8.09 -3.30 -14.64
CA ILE A 239 -7.46 -4.52 -14.16
C ILE A 239 -7.56 -5.53 -15.29
N ASP A 240 -6.40 -5.88 -15.82
CA ASP A 240 -6.28 -6.91 -16.81
C ASP A 240 -6.04 -8.26 -16.11
N LEU A 241 -7.04 -9.14 -16.22
CA LEU A 241 -7.02 -10.50 -15.70
C LEU A 241 -6.86 -11.51 -16.85
N THR A 242 -6.41 -11.06 -18.02
CA THR A 242 -6.03 -11.92 -19.12
C THR A 242 -4.79 -12.70 -18.74
N GLY A 243 -4.80 -14.01 -19.00
CA GLY A 243 -3.68 -14.88 -18.72
C GLY A 243 -4.13 -16.29 -18.41
N SER A 244 -3.30 -17.28 -18.73
CA SER A 244 -3.62 -18.70 -18.57
C SER A 244 -3.53 -19.18 -17.12
N ARG A 245 -2.64 -18.58 -16.31
CA ARG A 245 -2.29 -19.07 -14.98
C ARG A 245 -3.23 -18.51 -13.91
N ALA A 246 -3.79 -19.39 -13.09
CA ALA A 246 -4.56 -19.01 -11.91
C ALA A 246 -3.62 -18.88 -10.70
N PHE A 247 -3.59 -17.71 -10.08
CA PHE A 247 -2.89 -17.48 -8.81
C PHE A 247 -3.94 -17.29 -7.71
N PRO A 248 -3.86 -18.03 -6.59
CA PRO A 248 -4.76 -17.81 -5.47
C PRO A 248 -4.80 -16.34 -5.02
N HIS A 249 -6.00 -15.85 -4.73
CA HIS A 249 -6.29 -14.50 -4.24
C HIS A 249 -5.99 -13.31 -5.18
N ILE A 250 -5.41 -13.53 -6.37
CA ILE A 250 -5.05 -12.43 -7.28
C ILE A 250 -6.26 -11.56 -7.68
N HIS A 251 -7.43 -12.20 -7.85
CA HIS A 251 -8.70 -11.52 -8.12
C HIS A 251 -9.08 -10.62 -6.95
N TYR A 252 -9.04 -11.12 -5.71
CA TYR A 252 -9.34 -10.28 -4.55
C TYR A 252 -8.34 -9.11 -4.40
N VAL A 253 -7.03 -9.39 -4.49
CA VAL A 253 -5.97 -8.38 -4.33
C VAL A 253 -5.99 -7.32 -5.43
N SER A 254 -6.45 -7.68 -6.62
CA SER A 254 -6.63 -6.74 -7.72
C SER A 254 -7.89 -5.90 -7.55
N LEU A 255 -9.06 -6.54 -7.37
CA LEU A 255 -10.35 -5.84 -7.32
C LEU A 255 -10.47 -4.91 -6.10
N ILE A 256 -9.78 -5.21 -4.99
CA ILE A 256 -9.78 -4.33 -3.81
C ILE A 256 -9.10 -2.98 -4.07
N ARG A 257 -8.31 -2.82 -5.14
CA ARG A 257 -7.66 -1.54 -5.47
C ARG A 257 -8.66 -0.45 -5.87
N ALA A 258 -9.81 -0.83 -6.41
CA ALA A 258 -10.87 0.13 -6.74
C ALA A 258 -11.62 0.59 -5.49
N LYS A 259 -11.88 1.91 -5.40
CA LYS A 259 -12.75 2.51 -4.36
C LYS A 259 -14.24 2.25 -4.58
N SER A 260 -14.64 2.00 -5.81
CA SER A 260 -16.03 1.77 -6.15
C SER A 260 -16.15 0.78 -7.29
N LEU A 261 -17.33 0.18 -7.44
CA LEU A 261 -17.64 -0.65 -8.59
C LEU A 261 -17.66 0.17 -9.89
N GLN A 262 -18.05 1.44 -9.82
CA GLN A 262 -18.11 2.34 -10.99
C GLN A 262 -16.71 2.64 -11.57
N GLY A 263 -15.74 2.87 -10.69
CA GLY A 263 -14.35 3.12 -11.06
C GLY A 263 -13.55 1.87 -11.41
N LEU A 264 -14.13 0.68 -11.23
CA LEU A 264 -13.51 -0.59 -11.61
C LEU A 264 -13.78 -0.87 -13.09
N LYS A 265 -12.71 -1.17 -13.85
CA LYS A 265 -12.80 -1.70 -15.22
C LYS A 265 -12.04 -3.01 -15.27
N ILE A 266 -12.69 -4.10 -15.68
CA ILE A 266 -12.06 -5.42 -15.75
C ILE A 266 -11.92 -5.84 -17.21
N VAL A 267 -10.71 -6.15 -17.63
CA VAL A 267 -10.45 -6.78 -18.92
C VAL A 267 -10.39 -8.29 -18.70
N GLN A 268 -11.38 -9.01 -19.25
CA GLN A 268 -11.56 -10.47 -19.14
C GLN A 268 -11.54 -11.05 -17.72
N LEU A 269 -12.68 -10.99 -17.02
CA LEU A 269 -12.83 -11.75 -15.77
C LEU A 269 -13.05 -13.24 -16.08
N ASN A 270 -12.19 -14.11 -15.56
CA ASN A 270 -12.38 -15.55 -15.66
C ASN A 270 -12.80 -16.12 -14.30
N LYS A 271 -14.07 -16.53 -14.19
CA LYS A 271 -14.65 -17.09 -12.96
C LYS A 271 -13.92 -18.35 -12.47
N GLU A 272 -13.42 -19.17 -13.38
CA GLU A 272 -12.76 -20.45 -13.08
C GLU A 272 -11.36 -20.23 -12.45
N LYS A 273 -10.80 -19.04 -12.60
CA LYS A 273 -9.48 -18.67 -12.05
C LYS A 273 -9.56 -17.96 -10.71
N ILE A 274 -10.76 -17.80 -10.16
CA ILE A 274 -10.97 -17.26 -8.82
C ILE A 274 -10.66 -18.37 -7.81
N LEU A 275 -9.42 -18.38 -7.34
CA LEU A 275 -8.92 -19.38 -6.40
C LEU A 275 -8.58 -18.76 -5.05
N VAL A 276 -8.72 -19.57 -4.00
CA VAL A 276 -8.40 -19.23 -2.60
C VAL A 276 -7.55 -20.38 -2.06
N SER A 277 -6.43 -20.07 -1.41
CA SER A 277 -5.55 -21.07 -0.82
C SER A 277 -6.26 -21.79 0.35
N PRO A 278 -6.28 -23.13 0.38
CA PRO A 278 -6.82 -23.91 1.50
C PRO A 278 -6.17 -23.54 2.84
N ASP A 279 -4.85 -23.35 2.86
CA ASP A 279 -4.10 -22.99 4.08
C ASP A 279 -4.57 -21.65 4.64
N LEU A 280 -4.88 -20.68 3.76
CA LEU A 280 -5.42 -19.39 4.19
C LEU A 280 -6.84 -19.55 4.75
N GLN A 281 -7.65 -20.45 4.17
CA GLN A 281 -9.01 -20.70 4.67
C GLN A 281 -8.97 -21.32 6.06
N GLU A 282 -8.07 -22.29 6.27
CA GLU A 282 -7.84 -22.92 7.57
C GLU A 282 -7.36 -21.89 8.60
N GLU A 283 -6.35 -21.09 8.24
CA GLU A 283 -5.82 -20.06 9.13
C GLU A 283 -6.87 -18.99 9.47
N MET A 284 -7.64 -18.54 8.48
CA MET A 284 -8.75 -17.61 8.70
C MET A 284 -9.83 -18.20 9.61
N LYS A 285 -10.09 -19.51 9.53
CA LYS A 285 -11.01 -20.22 10.42
C LYS A 285 -10.45 -20.28 11.85
N ARG A 286 -9.17 -20.64 12.00
CA ARG A 286 -8.44 -20.66 13.29
C ARG A 286 -8.51 -19.29 13.98
N LEU A 287 -8.16 -18.22 13.26
CA LEU A 287 -8.16 -16.86 13.79
C LEU A 287 -9.57 -16.39 14.20
N ARG A 288 -10.62 -16.73 13.45
CA ARG A 288 -12.02 -16.40 13.82
C ARG A 288 -12.45 -17.14 15.09
N GLN A 289 -12.07 -18.40 15.24
CA GLN A 289 -12.35 -19.19 16.44
C GLN A 289 -11.64 -18.61 17.66
N MET A 290 -10.37 -18.20 17.52
CA MET A 290 -9.62 -17.51 18.58
C MET A 290 -10.28 -16.18 18.96
N GLN A 291 -10.69 -15.37 17.97
CA GLN A 291 -11.39 -14.12 18.21
C GLN A 291 -12.67 -14.36 19.01
N THR A 292 -13.47 -15.35 18.64
CA THR A 292 -14.72 -15.71 19.34
C THR A 292 -14.47 -16.15 20.78
N LYS A 293 -13.44 -16.98 21.01
CA LYS A 293 -13.03 -17.41 22.35
C LYS A 293 -12.55 -16.22 23.19
N ASN A 294 -11.75 -15.33 22.63
CA ASN A 294 -11.23 -14.15 23.32
C ASN A 294 -12.33 -13.15 23.68
N TYR A 295 -13.29 -12.88 22.78
CA TYR A 295 -14.48 -12.07 23.09
C TYR A 295 -15.36 -12.76 24.13
N GLY A 296 -15.58 -14.07 24.02
CA GLY A 296 -16.35 -14.83 25.01
C GLY A 296 -15.71 -14.77 26.41
N ASN A 297 -14.39 -14.87 26.49
CA ASN A 297 -13.64 -14.75 27.73
C ASN A 297 -13.62 -13.30 28.27
N ALA A 298 -13.55 -12.29 27.40
CA ALA A 298 -13.66 -10.89 27.78
C ALA A 298 -15.06 -10.56 28.33
N ILE A 299 -16.12 -11.06 27.69
CA ILE A 299 -17.50 -10.92 28.17
C ILE A 299 -17.69 -11.64 29.51
N LYS A 300 -17.13 -12.85 29.68
CA LYS A 300 -17.16 -13.56 30.97
C LYS A 300 -16.43 -12.80 32.06
N ARG A 301 -15.26 -12.22 31.77
CA ARG A 301 -14.51 -11.37 32.72
C ARG A 301 -15.27 -10.10 33.08
N ALA A 302 -15.79 -9.38 32.09
CA ALA A 302 -16.61 -8.19 32.33
C ALA A 302 -17.84 -8.52 33.20
N LYS A 303 -18.57 -9.60 32.87
CA LYS A 303 -19.69 -10.08 33.70
C LYS A 303 -19.27 -10.48 35.10
N PHE A 304 -18.07 -11.07 35.27
CA PHE A 304 -17.54 -11.47 36.57
C PHE A 304 -17.10 -10.26 37.41
N ASP A 305 -16.51 -9.24 36.79
CA ASP A 305 -16.12 -8.00 37.45
C ASP A 305 -17.36 -7.15 37.81
N ASP A 306 -18.38 -7.12 36.95
CA ASP A 306 -19.69 -6.53 37.25
C ASP A 306 -20.40 -7.28 38.40
N TRP A 307 -20.32 -8.61 38.42
CA TRP A 307 -20.86 -9.44 39.51
C TRP A 307 -20.11 -9.20 40.84
N LYS A 308 -18.78 -9.03 40.80
CA LYS A 308 -17.98 -8.65 41.98
C LYS A 308 -18.34 -7.27 42.50
N ARG A 309 -18.55 -6.28 41.62
CA ARG A 309 -18.98 -4.93 42.00
C ARG A 309 -20.36 -4.95 42.67
N PHE A 310 -21.32 -5.68 42.07
CA PHE A 310 -22.64 -5.87 42.66
C PHE A 310 -22.57 -6.46 44.07
N TYR A 311 -21.74 -7.49 44.29
CA TYR A 311 -21.56 -8.08 45.62
C TYR A 311 -20.83 -7.16 46.61
N ALA A 312 -19.84 -6.39 46.16
CA ALA A 312 -19.12 -5.43 47.00
C ALA A 312 -20.02 -4.25 47.44
N GLU A 313 -20.95 -3.82 46.58
CA GLU A 313 -21.96 -2.82 46.90
C GLU A 313 -23.03 -3.36 47.87
N GLN A 314 -23.43 -4.63 47.71
CA GLN A 314 -24.39 -5.32 48.59
C GLN A 314 -23.80 -5.70 49.96
N ALA A 315 -22.48 -5.93 50.06
CA ALA A 315 -21.81 -6.23 51.32
C ALA A 315 -21.80 -5.07 52.33
N SER A 316 -22.32 -3.89 51.95
CA SER A 316 -22.52 -2.73 52.82
C SER A 316 -23.96 -2.61 53.34
N VAL A 317 -24.87 -3.55 53.05
CA VAL A 317 -26.28 -3.49 53.45
C VAL A 317 -26.75 -4.87 53.98
N ASP A 318 -27.42 -4.85 55.13
CA ASP A 318 -27.96 -6.01 55.87
C ASP A 318 -28.68 -7.04 54.96
N PRO A 319 -28.29 -8.35 54.96
CA PRO A 319 -28.78 -9.37 54.02
C PRO A 319 -30.28 -9.70 54.07
N LEU A 320 -31.05 -9.16 55.03
CA LEU A 320 -32.46 -9.55 55.23
C LEU A 320 -33.51 -8.65 54.57
N LYS A 321 -33.14 -7.65 53.73
CA LYS A 321 -34.14 -6.68 53.22
C LYS A 321 -34.34 -6.50 51.72
N THR A 322 -33.63 -7.20 50.83
CA THR A 322 -33.85 -6.94 49.38
C THR A 322 -33.85 -8.19 48.52
N ILE A 323 -34.91 -8.99 48.62
CA ILE A 323 -35.39 -9.76 47.47
C ILE A 323 -36.41 -8.86 46.78
N HIS A 324 -36.09 -8.28 45.63
CA HIS A 324 -37.01 -8.00 44.51
C HIS A 324 -36.24 -7.49 43.29
N LYS A 325 -36.37 -8.24 42.16
CA LYS A 325 -36.39 -7.83 40.73
C LYS A 325 -35.43 -6.70 40.28
N VAL A 326 -34.64 -6.85 39.21
CA VAL A 326 -35.16 -6.82 37.82
C VAL A 326 -34.10 -7.40 36.86
N TYR A 327 -34.48 -8.42 36.08
CA TYR A 327 -33.94 -8.64 34.75
C TYR A 327 -34.67 -7.70 33.78
N SER A 328 -33.94 -6.86 33.04
CA SER A 328 -34.48 -6.08 31.93
C SER A 328 -33.41 -5.78 30.88
N SER A 329 -33.48 -6.56 29.79
CA SER A 329 -33.20 -6.24 28.39
C SER A 329 -32.34 -5.02 28.00
N LYS A 330 -31.14 -5.29 27.43
CA LYS A 330 -30.62 -4.89 26.09
C LYS A 330 -29.06 -5.02 26.05
N PRO A 331 -28.44 -5.54 24.96
CA PRO A 331 -26.99 -5.47 24.81
C PRO A 331 -26.55 -4.05 24.37
N PRO A 332 -25.50 -3.45 24.95
CA PRO A 332 -24.98 -2.17 24.48
C PRO A 332 -24.24 -2.34 23.13
N SER A 333 -24.68 -1.57 22.16
CA SER A 333 -23.96 -1.26 20.92
C SER A 333 -22.73 -0.38 21.19
N VAL A 334 -21.59 -0.76 20.61
CA VAL A 334 -20.40 0.06 20.30
C VAL A 334 -19.83 0.89 21.45
N LEU A 335 -18.79 0.36 22.12
CA LEU A 335 -17.87 1.13 22.95
C LEU A 335 -16.58 1.40 22.18
N SER A 336 -16.42 2.62 21.70
CA SER A 336 -15.13 3.19 21.32
C SER A 336 -14.34 3.53 22.58
N ILE A 337 -13.29 2.78 22.88
CA ILE A 337 -12.42 3.03 24.03
C ILE A 337 -11.29 3.97 23.57
N HIS A 338 -11.30 5.21 24.06
CA HIS A 338 -10.10 6.04 24.12
C HIS A 338 -9.41 5.71 25.45
N MET A 339 -8.16 5.25 25.40
CA MET A 339 -7.35 5.05 26.61
C MET A 339 -6.49 6.28 26.86
N GLN A 340 -6.79 7.00 27.94
CA GLN A 340 -5.89 7.96 28.58
C GLN A 340 -5.24 7.27 29.78
N LYS A 341 -3.92 7.36 29.92
CA LYS A 341 -3.23 6.96 31.17
C LYS A 341 -3.41 8.06 32.23
N SER A 342 -3.39 7.66 33.49
CA SER A 342 -3.67 8.48 34.68
C SER A 342 -2.63 9.57 35.01
N ASP A 343 -1.58 9.75 34.20
CA ASP A 343 -0.54 10.77 34.41
C ASP A 343 -0.45 11.83 33.29
N GLY A 344 -1.32 11.78 32.28
CA GLY A 344 -1.42 12.82 31.25
C GLY A 344 -0.30 12.85 30.21
N SER A 345 0.65 11.91 30.20
CA SER A 345 1.74 11.87 29.20
C SER A 345 1.43 10.94 28.02
N GLN A 346 1.72 11.38 26.79
CA GLN A 346 1.71 10.55 25.58
C GLN A 346 3.13 10.07 25.27
N THR A 347 3.33 8.76 25.08
CA THR A 347 4.56 8.22 24.48
C THR A 347 4.24 7.23 23.37
N SER A 348 4.88 7.42 22.22
CA SER A 348 4.92 6.48 21.11
C SER A 348 6.13 5.56 21.28
N SER A 349 5.92 4.24 21.31
CA SER A 349 6.99 3.28 21.02
C SER A 349 6.61 2.46 19.80
N TYR A 350 7.43 2.60 18.74
CA TYR A 350 7.44 1.70 17.60
C TYR A 350 8.22 0.45 18.03
N ALA A 351 7.57 -0.71 17.99
CA ALA A 351 8.26 -1.98 18.13
C ALA A 351 8.73 -2.44 16.74
N GLU A 352 10.03 -2.33 16.49
CA GLU A 352 10.74 -3.04 15.42
C GLU A 352 10.58 -4.55 15.63
N GLY A 353 10.22 -5.27 14.58
CA GLY A 353 10.00 -6.73 14.63
C GLY A 353 9.21 -7.33 13.48
N GLY A 354 8.67 -6.52 12.55
CA GLY A 354 7.85 -7.00 11.43
C GLY A 354 8.61 -7.63 10.26
N GLU A 355 9.92 -7.40 10.12
CA GLU A 355 10.68 -7.83 8.93
C GLU A 355 11.11 -9.31 8.97
N GLU A 356 11.23 -9.92 10.15
CA GLU A 356 11.77 -11.29 10.28
C GLU A 356 10.69 -12.37 10.05
N LEU A 357 9.42 -12.06 10.31
CA LEU A 357 8.28 -12.93 10.02
C LEU A 357 7.94 -13.00 8.52
N LEU A 358 8.25 -11.96 7.76
CA LEU A 358 8.00 -11.91 6.31
C LEU A 358 8.99 -12.76 5.49
N LYS A 359 10.20 -13.00 6.00
CA LYS A 359 11.20 -13.84 5.31
C LYS A 359 10.92 -15.34 5.39
N LYS A 360 10.15 -15.81 6.38
CA LYS A 360 9.80 -17.23 6.54
C LYS A 360 8.57 -17.68 5.75
N TRP A 361 7.80 -16.77 5.16
CA TRP A 361 6.54 -17.07 4.46
C TRP A 361 6.68 -17.22 2.93
N PHE A 362 7.87 -17.01 2.37
CA PHE A 362 8.11 -17.01 0.91
C PHE A 362 9.25 -17.96 0.46
N GLN A 363 9.58 -18.98 1.26
CA GLN A 363 10.17 -20.23 0.77
C GLN A 363 9.07 -21.28 0.71
#